data_AF-A0A2I0F198-F1
#
_entry.id   AF-A0A2I0F198-F1
#
_cell.length_a   1.000
_cell.length_b   1.000
_cell.length_c   1.000
_cell.angle_alpha   90.00
_cell.angle_beta   90.00
_cell.angle_gamma   90.00
#
_symmetry.space_group_name_H-M   'P 1'
#
loop_
_entity.id
_entity.type
_entity.pdbx_description
1 polymer ?
#
loop_
_entity_poly.entity_id
_entity_poly.type
_entity_poly.pdbx_seq_one_letter_code
_entity_poly.pdbx_strand_id
1 'polypeptide(L)'
;MHFNSKDIDLYVSQKDYVDTAVVPLIELDLTVSGMKASAGASEYLQSLTVILEKQFKGRILLLPPISYVRAADRTELGEQLKKELSETGFKHIFYLTTDPKWRSVEELDNVLWLPAIPTGDMDQSFKKSVMEDQLRQVLPLFTKEWTHHS
;
A
#
# COMPACT_ATOMS: atom_id res chain seq x y z
N MET A 1 8.70 -9.11 1.04
CA MET A 1 10.03 -8.46 1.13
C MET A 1 9.84 -6.95 1.12
N HIS A 2 10.82 -6.18 1.59
CA HIS A 2 10.82 -4.72 1.46
C HIS A 2 11.70 -4.28 0.28
N PHE A 3 11.45 -3.12 -0.29
CA PHE A 3 12.33 -2.56 -1.32
C PHE A 3 13.62 -2.00 -0.71
N ASN A 4 14.58 -2.87 -0.44
CA ASN A 4 15.94 -2.56 -0.02
C ASN A 4 16.94 -3.43 -0.80
N SER A 5 18.21 -3.03 -0.85
CA SER A 5 19.20 -3.70 -1.70
C SER A 5 19.29 -5.22 -1.47
N LYS A 6 19.22 -5.68 -0.22
CA LYS A 6 19.32 -7.12 0.12
C LYS A 6 18.11 -7.90 -0.37
N ASP A 7 16.92 -7.33 -0.18
CA ASP A 7 15.66 -7.96 -0.53
C ASP A 7 15.40 -7.94 -2.05
N ILE A 8 15.99 -6.99 -2.79
CA ILE A 8 15.92 -6.96 -4.25
C ILE A 8 16.73 -8.12 -4.86
N ASP A 9 17.91 -8.43 -4.33
CA ASP A 9 18.67 -9.61 -4.79
C ASP A 9 17.86 -10.90 -4.58
N LEU A 10 17.17 -11.00 -3.43
CA LEU A 10 16.28 -12.13 -3.14
C LEU A 10 15.08 -12.15 -4.10
N TYR A 11 14.45 -11.00 -4.36
CA TYR A 11 13.35 -10.87 -5.31
C TYR A 11 13.77 -11.33 -6.71
N VAL A 12 14.92 -10.88 -7.22
CA VAL A 12 15.43 -11.28 -8.54
C VAL A 12 15.62 -12.80 -8.61
N SER A 13 16.12 -13.43 -7.54
CA SER A 13 16.28 -14.88 -7.46
C SER A 13 14.96 -15.67 -7.33
N GLN A 14 13.88 -15.02 -6.89
CA GLN A 14 12.57 -15.61 -6.63
C GLN A 14 11.45 -15.01 -7.48
N LYS A 15 11.78 -14.33 -8.59
CA LYS A 15 10.83 -13.55 -9.40
C LYS A 15 9.63 -14.36 -9.91
N ASP A 16 9.79 -15.68 -10.06
CA ASP A 16 8.72 -16.58 -10.51
C ASP A 16 7.66 -16.83 -9.43
N TYR A 17 7.99 -16.57 -8.16
CA TYR A 17 7.09 -16.72 -7.01
C TYR A 17 6.53 -15.38 -6.51
N VAL A 18 7.25 -14.28 -6.77
CA VAL A 18 6.92 -12.94 -6.30
C VAL A 18 6.27 -12.16 -7.44
N ASP A 19 4.98 -12.40 -7.64
CA ASP A 19 4.22 -11.88 -8.77
C ASP A 19 3.43 -10.59 -8.44
N THR A 20 3.44 -10.15 -7.18
CA THR A 20 2.59 -9.05 -6.70
C THR A 20 3.39 -7.92 -6.08
N ALA A 21 3.17 -6.69 -6.53
CA ALA A 21 3.65 -5.47 -5.89
C ALA A 21 2.56 -4.84 -5.02
N VAL A 22 2.96 -4.30 -3.87
CA VAL A 22 2.13 -3.43 -3.03
C VAL A 22 2.77 -2.07 -2.95
N VAL A 23 2.03 -1.02 -3.33
CA VAL A 23 2.49 0.37 -3.42
C VAL A 23 1.71 1.23 -2.42
N PRO A 24 2.33 1.65 -1.31
CA PRO A 24 1.68 2.58 -0.38
C PRO A 24 1.67 3.99 -0.95
N LEU A 25 0.49 4.62 -1.05
CA LEU A 25 0.31 5.99 -1.51
C LEU A 25 -0.11 6.89 -0.35
N ILE A 26 0.72 7.88 0.00
CA ILE A 26 0.56 8.71 1.20
C ILE A 26 0.38 10.20 0.83
N GLU A 27 -0.79 10.76 1.16
CA GLU A 27 -1.00 12.21 1.06
C GLU A 27 -0.32 12.93 2.23
N LEU A 28 0.45 13.98 1.91
CA LEU A 28 1.03 14.90 2.86
C LEU A 28 0.15 16.15 2.97
N ASP A 29 -0.55 16.28 4.11
CA ASP A 29 -1.16 17.55 4.53
C ASP A 29 -0.27 18.18 5.61
N LEU A 30 0.53 19.17 5.21
CA LEU A 30 1.43 19.89 6.10
C LEU A 30 0.82 21.19 6.65
N THR A 31 -0.49 21.40 6.48
CA THR A 31 -1.18 22.52 7.13
C THR A 31 -1.24 22.32 8.64
N VAL A 32 -1.32 23.41 9.41
CA VAL A 32 -1.39 23.35 10.89
C VAL A 32 -2.54 22.47 11.37
N SER A 33 -3.69 22.51 10.69
CA SER A 33 -4.87 21.71 11.01
C SER A 33 -4.79 20.25 10.54
N GLY A 34 -4.03 19.96 9.48
CA GLY A 34 -3.99 18.65 8.82
C GLY A 34 -2.82 17.75 9.24
N MET A 35 -1.72 18.33 9.72
CA MET A 35 -0.46 17.60 9.96
C MET A 35 -0.58 16.44 10.92
N LYS A 36 -1.32 16.59 12.03
CA LYS A 36 -1.52 15.49 13.00
C LYS A 36 -2.30 14.33 12.39
N ALA A 37 -3.33 14.62 11.59
CA ALA A 37 -4.12 13.58 10.92
C ALA A 37 -3.32 12.90 9.81
N SER A 38 -2.56 13.66 9.01
CA SER A 38 -1.67 13.13 7.97
C SER A 38 -0.59 12.22 8.55
N ALA A 39 0.03 12.60 9.68
CA ALA A 39 0.99 11.75 10.38
C ALA A 39 0.36 10.43 10.86
N GLY A 40 -0.80 10.50 11.52
CA GLY A 40 -1.51 9.30 11.99
C GLY A 40 -1.94 8.36 10.84
N ALA A 41 -2.40 8.93 9.72
CA ALA A 41 -2.75 8.16 8.53
C ALA A 41 -1.54 7.49 7.89
N SER A 42 -0.40 8.19 7.84
CA SER A 42 0.86 7.65 7.35
C SER A 42 1.37 6.50 8.22
N GLU A 43 1.38 6.66 9.54
CA GLU A 43 1.77 5.60 10.49
C GLU A 43 0.87 4.37 10.39
N TYR A 44 -0.45 4.59 10.30
CA TYR A 44 -1.44 3.54 10.12
C TYR A 44 -1.18 2.72 8.85
N LEU A 45 -1.06 3.40 7.70
CA LEU A 45 -0.91 2.73 6.41
C LEU A 45 0.40 1.94 6.34
N GLN A 46 1.51 2.53 6.81
CA GLN A 46 2.81 1.87 6.84
C GLN A 46 2.80 0.65 7.78
N SER A 47 2.17 0.76 8.95
CA SER A 47 2.04 -0.37 9.87
C SER A 47 1.27 -1.51 9.23
N LEU A 48 0.16 -1.20 8.57
CA LEU A 48 -0.69 -2.20 7.93
C LEU A 48 0.00 -2.89 6.76
N THR A 49 0.69 -2.15 5.89
CA THR A 49 1.39 -2.72 4.72
C THR A 49 2.55 -3.63 5.14
N VAL A 50 3.23 -3.34 6.25
CA VAL A 50 4.24 -4.23 6.83
C VAL A 50 3.63 -5.55 7.31
N ILE A 51 2.45 -5.52 7.94
CA ILE A 51 1.78 -6.75 8.40
C ILE A 51 1.26 -7.54 7.18
N LEU A 52 0.75 -6.85 6.16
CA LEU A 52 0.32 -7.44 4.89
C LEU A 52 1.46 -8.18 4.18
N GLU A 53 2.64 -7.57 4.08
CA GLU A 53 3.83 -8.20 3.50
C GLU A 53 4.18 -9.50 4.23
N LYS A 54 4.13 -9.50 5.57
CA LYS A 54 4.41 -10.70 6.38
C LYS A 54 3.39 -11.81 6.15
N GLN A 55 2.12 -11.46 5.97
CA GLN A 55 1.04 -12.41 5.75
C GLN A 55 1.17 -13.14 4.40
N PHE A 56 1.69 -12.46 3.37
CA PHE A 56 1.90 -13.01 2.03
C PHE A 56 3.38 -13.11 1.66
N LYS A 57 4.20 -13.49 2.66
CA LYS A 57 5.64 -13.63 2.50
C LYS A 57 5.95 -14.59 1.35
N GLY A 58 6.84 -14.16 0.45
CA GLY A 58 7.27 -14.94 -0.71
C GLY A 58 6.43 -14.74 -1.97
N ARG A 59 5.32 -13.98 -1.90
CA ARG A 59 4.53 -13.59 -3.07
C ARG A 59 4.46 -12.08 -3.29
N ILE A 60 4.57 -11.30 -2.22
CA ILE A 60 4.50 -9.83 -2.26
C ILE A 60 5.88 -9.19 -2.12
N LEU A 61 6.15 -8.20 -2.97
CA LEU A 61 7.15 -7.15 -2.73
C LEU A 61 6.44 -5.86 -2.29
N LEU A 62 6.76 -5.40 -1.09
CA LEU A 62 6.29 -4.09 -0.60
C LEU A 62 7.26 -3.00 -1.07
N LEU A 63 6.76 -2.11 -1.92
CA LEU A 63 7.52 -0.95 -2.40
C LEU A 63 7.63 0.14 -1.33
N PRO A 64 8.60 1.06 -1.45
CA PRO A 64 8.66 2.22 -0.58
C PRO A 64 7.38 3.05 -0.72
N PRO A 65 6.92 3.71 0.35
CA PRO A 65 5.79 4.62 0.22
C PRO A 65 6.08 5.75 -0.77
N ILE A 66 5.11 6.02 -1.63
CA ILE A 66 5.13 7.16 -2.54
C ILE A 66 4.28 8.25 -1.92
N SER A 67 4.96 9.30 -1.46
CA SER A 67 4.33 10.45 -0.82
C SER A 67 4.10 11.57 -1.83
N TYR A 68 2.96 12.24 -1.73
CA TYR A 68 2.60 13.36 -2.60
C TYR A 68 1.90 14.47 -1.80
N VAL A 69 1.97 15.69 -2.30
CA VAL A 69 1.35 16.85 -1.65
C VAL A 69 -0.17 16.85 -1.85
N ARG A 70 -0.92 17.42 -0.92
CA ARG A 70 -2.39 17.54 -0.98
C ARG A 70 -2.93 18.12 -2.29
N ALA A 71 -2.19 19.04 -2.91
CA ALA A 71 -2.56 19.72 -4.15
C ALA A 71 -2.20 18.93 -5.42
N ALA A 72 -1.51 17.78 -5.30
CA ALA A 72 -1.11 17.01 -6.47
C ALA A 72 -2.33 16.46 -7.22
N ASP A 73 -2.23 16.41 -8.54
CA ASP A 73 -3.23 15.75 -9.37
C ASP A 73 -3.06 14.23 -9.28
N ARG A 74 -4.13 13.53 -8.92
CA ARG A 74 -4.11 12.08 -8.71
C ARG A 74 -4.15 11.32 -10.02
N THR A 75 -4.80 11.89 -11.03
CA THR A 75 -4.82 11.32 -12.37
C THR A 75 -3.42 11.37 -12.97
N GLU A 76 -2.76 12.54 -12.96
CA GLU A 76 -1.39 12.67 -13.47
C GLU A 76 -0.40 11.74 -12.73
N LEU A 77 -0.47 11.69 -11.40
CA LEU A 77 0.35 10.76 -10.61
C LEU A 77 0.02 9.29 -10.93
N GLY A 78 -1.26 8.96 -11.10
CA GLY A 78 -1.70 7.63 -11.49
C GLY A 78 -1.13 7.19 -12.83
N GLU A 79 -1.14 8.05 -13.85
CA GLU A 79 -0.53 7.77 -15.15
C GLU A 79 0.97 7.49 -15.02
N GLN A 80 1.69 8.31 -14.27
CA GLN A 80 3.13 8.16 -14.05
C GLN A 80 3.45 6.84 -13.33
N LEU A 81 2.68 6.50 -12.29
CA LEU A 81 2.83 5.26 -11.55
C LEU A 81 2.53 4.04 -12.42
N LYS A 82 1.44 4.08 -13.18
CA LYS A 82 1.07 3.01 -14.12
C LYS A 82 2.20 2.75 -15.10
N LYS A 83 2.75 3.82 -15.69
CA LYS A 83 3.85 3.73 -16.65
C LYS A 83 5.08 3.06 -16.02
N GLU A 84 5.56 3.58 -14.90
CA GLU A 84 6.73 3.04 -14.21
C GLU A 84 6.55 1.56 -13.84
N LEU A 85 5.38 1.19 -13.30
CA LEU A 85 5.11 -0.17 -12.85
C LEU A 85 4.79 -1.13 -14.00
N SER A 86 4.33 -0.64 -15.15
CA SER A 86 4.10 -1.47 -16.35
C SER A 86 5.39 -2.01 -16.96
N GLU A 87 6.52 -1.38 -16.68
CA GLU A 87 7.85 -1.85 -17.11
C GLU A 87 8.38 -3.00 -16.24
N THR A 88 7.66 -3.33 -15.16
CA THR A 88 8.03 -4.41 -14.24
C THR A 88 7.41 -5.76 -14.65
N GLY A 89 7.91 -6.85 -14.05
CA GLY A 89 7.36 -8.20 -14.24
C GLY A 89 6.21 -8.57 -13.31
N PHE A 90 5.68 -7.63 -12.50
CA PHE A 90 4.58 -7.93 -11.58
C PHE A 90 3.29 -8.20 -12.36
N LYS A 91 2.64 -9.32 -12.07
CA LYS A 91 1.33 -9.67 -12.62
C LYS A 91 0.22 -8.87 -11.96
N HIS A 92 0.40 -8.54 -10.69
CA HIS A 92 -0.57 -7.84 -9.87
C HIS A 92 0.09 -6.64 -9.18
N ILE A 93 -0.56 -5.49 -9.24
CA ILE A 93 -0.12 -4.28 -8.56
C ILE A 93 -1.29 -3.78 -7.72
N PHE A 94 -1.09 -3.66 -6.41
CA PHE A 94 -2.06 -3.11 -5.48
C PHE A 94 -1.59 -1.77 -4.97
N TYR A 95 -2.46 -0.76 -5.03
CA TYR A 95 -2.19 0.56 -4.47
C TYR A 95 -2.98 0.70 -3.18
N LEU A 96 -2.29 0.89 -2.05
CA LEU A 96 -2.93 1.04 -0.75
C LEU A 96 -2.84 2.50 -0.32
N THR A 97 -3.97 3.08 0.10
CA THR A 97 -4.00 4.49 0.49
C THR A 97 -5.06 4.79 1.54
N THR A 98 -4.88 5.91 2.25
CA THR A 98 -5.88 6.51 3.13
C THR A 98 -6.60 7.69 2.47
N ASP A 99 -6.13 8.16 1.31
CA ASP A 99 -6.73 9.26 0.55
C ASP A 99 -7.87 8.73 -0.34
N PRO A 100 -9.14 9.09 -0.05
CA PRO A 100 -10.29 8.59 -0.81
C PRO A 100 -10.31 9.08 -2.26
N LYS A 101 -9.56 10.13 -2.62
CA LYS A 101 -9.52 10.66 -3.99
C LYS A 101 -8.96 9.66 -5.00
N TRP A 102 -8.14 8.72 -4.56
CA TRP A 102 -7.64 7.65 -5.45
C TRP A 102 -8.74 6.71 -5.94
N ARG A 103 -9.90 6.64 -5.26
CA ARG A 103 -11.01 5.79 -5.70
C ARG A 103 -11.66 6.27 -7.00
N SER A 104 -11.44 7.52 -7.38
CA SER A 104 -11.94 8.09 -8.64
C SER A 104 -10.89 8.15 -9.75
N VAL A 105 -9.69 7.61 -9.50
CA VAL A 105 -8.60 7.55 -10.48
C VAL A 105 -8.78 6.26 -11.28
N GLU A 106 -9.08 6.38 -12.57
CA GLU A 106 -9.35 5.24 -13.45
C GLU A 106 -8.06 4.65 -14.02
N GLU A 107 -6.95 5.38 -13.93
CA GLU A 107 -5.66 4.98 -14.47
C GLU A 107 -5.06 3.78 -13.73
N LEU A 108 -5.37 3.67 -12.44
CA LEU A 108 -4.84 2.63 -11.56
C LEU A 108 -5.91 1.58 -11.25
N ASP A 109 -5.60 0.34 -11.59
CA ASP A 109 -6.37 -0.82 -11.15
C ASP A 109 -6.05 -1.15 -9.67
N ASN A 110 -6.92 -1.90 -8.99
CA ASN A 110 -6.67 -2.46 -7.65
C ASN A 110 -6.28 -1.41 -6.58
N VAL A 111 -6.86 -0.21 -6.65
CA VAL A 111 -6.75 0.81 -5.60
C VAL A 111 -7.60 0.42 -4.39
N LEU A 112 -6.93 0.18 -3.26
CA LEU A 112 -7.53 -0.12 -1.97
C LEU A 112 -7.45 1.11 -1.07
N TRP A 113 -8.58 1.81 -0.95
CA TRP A 113 -8.74 2.87 0.03
C TRP A 113 -9.12 2.29 1.40
N LEU A 114 -8.39 2.71 2.43
CA LEU A 114 -8.52 2.24 3.80
C LEU A 114 -8.70 3.45 4.72
N PRO A 115 -9.82 3.58 5.45
CA PRO A 115 -10.01 4.69 6.37
C PRO A 115 -8.97 4.63 7.49
N ALA A 116 -8.16 5.69 7.61
CA ALA A 116 -7.15 5.76 8.65
C ALA A 116 -7.78 5.65 10.04
N ILE A 117 -7.25 4.76 10.87
CA ILE A 117 -7.69 4.62 12.26
C ILE A 117 -6.73 5.40 13.15
N PRO A 118 -7.21 6.38 13.94
CA PRO A 118 -6.37 7.09 14.91
C PRO A 118 -5.88 6.11 15.98
N THR A 119 -4.64 5.64 15.86
CA THR A 119 -4.06 4.68 16.82
C THR A 119 -3.05 5.30 17.78
N GLY A 120 -2.86 6.62 17.72
CA GLY A 120 -1.81 7.34 18.46
C GLY A 120 -1.90 7.19 19.98
N ASP A 121 -3.11 7.15 20.53
CA ASP A 121 -3.35 7.07 21.97
C ASP A 121 -3.70 5.63 22.44
N MET A 122 -3.68 4.66 21.52
CA MET A 122 -4.01 3.26 21.84
C MET A 122 -2.82 2.55 22.49
N ASP A 123 -3.09 1.66 23.45
CA ASP A 123 -2.07 0.73 23.91
C ASP A 123 -1.63 -0.21 22.77
N GLN A 124 -0.41 -0.76 22.90
CA GLN A 124 0.20 -1.57 21.85
C GLN A 124 -0.58 -2.85 21.54
N SER A 125 -1.17 -3.50 22.54
CA SER A 125 -1.95 -4.71 22.35
C SER A 125 -3.23 -4.45 21.56
N PHE A 126 -3.93 -3.37 21.88
CA PHE A 126 -5.14 -2.95 21.21
C PHE A 126 -4.86 -2.47 19.80
N LYS A 127 -3.83 -1.64 19.61
CA LYS A 127 -3.35 -1.21 18.28
C LYS A 127 -3.08 -2.42 17.38
N LYS A 128 -2.41 -3.45 17.91
CA LYS A 128 -2.14 -4.69 17.17
C LYS A 128 -3.43 -5.42 16.76
N SER A 129 -4.37 -5.61 17.70
CA SER A 129 -5.66 -6.25 17.40
C SER A 129 -6.41 -5.52 16.30
N VAL A 130 -6.48 -4.18 16.38
CA VAL A 130 -7.13 -3.35 15.37
C VAL A 130 -6.46 -3.52 14.01
N MET A 131 -5.12 -3.52 13.93
CA MET A 131 -4.42 -3.73 12.66
C MET A 131 -4.69 -5.12 12.07
N GLU A 132 -4.76 -6.16 12.90
CA GLU A 132 -5.09 -7.52 12.45
C GLU A 132 -6.52 -7.60 11.91
N ASP A 133 -7.48 -6.91 12.54
CA ASP A 133 -8.86 -6.80 12.03
C ASP A 133 -8.95 -6.06 10.70
N GLN A 134 -8.16 -5.00 10.52
CA GLN A 134 -8.08 -4.30 9.23
C GLN A 134 -7.46 -5.19 8.17
N LEU A 135 -6.38 -5.91 8.51
CA LEU A 135 -5.74 -6.82 7.59
C LEU A 135 -6.72 -7.92 7.12
N ARG A 136 -7.49 -8.53 8.04
CA ARG A 136 -8.49 -9.56 7.72
C ARG A 136 -9.50 -9.12 6.67
N GLN A 137 -9.84 -7.83 6.61
CA GLN A 137 -10.76 -7.28 5.59
C GLN A 137 -10.08 -7.08 4.23
N VAL A 138 -8.77 -6.88 4.20
CA VAL A 138 -7.98 -6.67 2.98
C VAL A 138 -7.62 -8.00 2.31
N LEU A 139 -7.33 -9.07 3.07
CA LEU A 139 -6.87 -10.36 2.52
C LEU A 139 -7.79 -10.93 1.41
N PRO A 140 -9.13 -10.92 1.53
CA PRO A 140 -10.00 -11.45 0.49
C PRO A 140 -9.89 -10.73 -0.84
N LEU A 141 -9.53 -9.44 -0.83
CA LEU A 141 -9.37 -8.63 -2.06
C LEU A 141 -8.16 -9.11 -2.87
N PHE A 142 -7.05 -9.41 -2.18
CA PHE A 142 -5.86 -10.00 -2.79
C PHE A 142 -6.16 -11.39 -3.36
N THR A 143 -6.78 -12.26 -2.55
CA THR A 143 -7.10 -13.62 -2.98
C THR A 143 -8.04 -13.62 -4.19
N LYS A 144 -9.04 -12.74 -4.21
CA LYS A 144 -9.98 -12.59 -5.33
C LYS A 144 -9.26 -12.20 -6.61
N GLU A 145 -8.38 -11.22 -6.55
CA GLU A 145 -7.62 -10.76 -7.72
C GLU A 145 -6.74 -11.86 -8.29
N TRP A 146 -6.05 -12.59 -7.41
CA TRP A 146 -5.22 -13.73 -7.81
C TRP A 146 -6.03 -14.84 -8.46
N THR A 147 -7.24 -15.14 -7.98
CA THR A 147 -8.08 -16.20 -8.58
C THR A 147 -8.69 -15.81 -9.93
N HIS A 148 -8.92 -14.52 -10.20
CA HIS A 148 -9.46 -14.07 -11.50
C HIS A 148 -8.43 -14.12 -12.63
N HIS A 149 -7.13 -14.12 -12.31
CA HIS A 149 -6.03 -14.12 -13.30
C HIS A 149 -5.03 -15.28 -13.09
N SER A 150 -5.47 -16.37 -12.45
CA SER A 150 -4.71 -17.63 -12.34
C SER A 150 -4.78 -18.47 -13.60
#